data_AF-A0A8S3DI94-F1
#
_entry.id   AF-A0A8S3DI94-F1
#
_cell.length_a   1.000
_cell.length_b   1.000
_cell.length_c   1.000
_cell.angle_alpha   90.00
_cell.angle_beta   90.00
_cell.angle_gamma   90.00
#
_symmetry.space_group_name_H-M   'P 1'
#
loop_
_entity.id
_entity.type
_entity.pdbx_description
1 polymer ?
#
loop_
_entity_poly.entity_id
_entity_poly.type
_entity_poly.pdbx_seq_one_letter_code
_entity_poly.pdbx_strand_id
1 'polypeptide(L)' 'LENAFLQEQYPDIHRREQLSNEIGTSEARVQVWFQNKRSRCRKRLLTKNLGNESAIENDE' A
#
# COMPACT_ATOMS: atom_id res chain seq x y z
N LEU A 1 3.63 0.30 8.33
CA LEU A 1 3.43 -0.39 7.03
C LEU A 1 4.22 0.26 5.89
N GLU A 2 4.40 1.57 5.87
CA GLU A 2 5.12 2.25 4.77
C GLU A 2 6.59 1.85 4.65
N ASN A 3 7.32 1.75 5.77
CA ASN A 3 8.71 1.28 5.76
C ASN A 3 8.82 -0.16 5.23
N ALA A 4 7.86 -1.03 5.55
CA ALA A 4 7.82 -2.39 5.03
C ALA A 4 7.54 -2.41 3.53
N PHE A 5 6.68 -1.52 3.03
CA PHE A 5 6.38 -1.39 1.60
C PHE A 5 7.59 -0.94 0.77
N LEU A 6 8.50 -0.14 1.34
CA LEU A 6 9.74 0.25 0.68
C LEU A 6 10.71 -0.93 0.49
N GLN A 7 10.68 -1.90 1.42
CA GLN A 7 11.49 -3.11 1.35
C GLN A 7 10.85 -4.16 0.43
N GLU A 8 9.54 -4.36 0.54
CA GLU A 8 8.81 -5.38 -0.21
C GLU A 8 7.36 -4.95 -0.46
N GLN A 9 6.96 -4.85 -1.74
CA GLN A 9 5.61 -4.43 -2.13
C GLN A 9 4.59 -5.58 -2.20
N TYR A 10 5.06 -6.82 -2.21
CA TYR A 10 4.24 -8.04 -2.31
C TYR A 10 4.58 -9.03 -1.18
N PRO A 11 4.40 -8.64 0.08
CA PRO A 11 4.69 -9.53 1.21
C PRO A 11 3.82 -10.78 1.16
N ASP A 12 4.42 -11.93 1.47
CA ASP A 12 3.72 -13.20 1.62
C ASP A 12 2.80 -13.23 2.86
N ILE A 13 2.13 -14.36 3.10
CA ILE A 13 1.20 -14.49 4.23
C ILE A 13 1.91 -14.34 5.58
N HIS A 14 3.05 -14.99 5.79
CA HIS A 14 3.80 -14.95 7.06
C HIS A 14 4.31 -13.54 7.36
N ARG A 15 4.79 -12.84 6.34
CA ARG A 15 5.27 -11.47 6.48
C ARG A 15 4.13 -10.53 6.82
N ARG A 16 2.93 -10.72 6.26
CA ARG A 16 1.75 -9.91 6.61
C ARG A 16 1.26 -10.19 8.02
N GLU A 17 1.31 -11.44 8.48
CA GLU A 17 0.98 -11.81 9.87
C GLU A 17 1.97 -11.19 10.87
N GLN A 18 3.27 -11.22 10.56
CA GLN A 18 4.28 -10.56 11.39
C GLN A 18 4.02 -9.05 11.47
N LEU A 19 3.78 -8.38 10.33
CA LEU A 19 3.45 -6.96 10.30
C LEU A 19 2.14 -6.65 11.04
N SER A 20 1.16 -7.54 11.00
CA SER A 20 -0.10 -7.34 11.72
C SER A 20 0.11 -7.43 13.23
N ASN A 21 0.96 -8.37 13.69
CA ASN A 21 1.33 -8.51 15.10
C ASN A 21 2.14 -7.31 15.61
N GLU A 22 3.12 -6.84 14.84
CA GLU A 22 3.96 -5.68 15.20
C GLU A 22 3.13 -4.39 15.37
N ILE A 23 2.07 -4.22 14.58
CA ILE A 23 1.28 -2.98 14.53
C ILE A 23 -0.05 -3.12 15.30
N GLY A 24 -0.37 -4.31 15.80
CA GLY A 24 -1.61 -4.58 16.56
C GLY A 24 -2.87 -4.49 15.69
N THR A 25 -2.80 -4.96 14.45
CA THR A 25 -3.93 -4.98 13.51
C THR A 25 -4.17 -6.40 12.97
N SER A 26 -5.15 -6.60 12.09
CA SER A 26 -5.38 -7.90 11.45
C SER A 26 -4.57 -8.03 10.15
N GLU A 27 -4.15 -9.25 9.83
CA GLU A 27 -3.50 -9.60 8.56
C GLU A 27 -4.34 -9.09 7.36
N ALA A 28 -5.67 -9.27 7.43
CA ALA A 28 -6.58 -8.80 6.39
C ALA A 28 -6.50 -7.28 6.16
N ARG A 29 -6.34 -6.48 7.23
CA ARG A 29 -6.14 -5.02 7.11
C ARG A 29 -4.79 -4.70 6.48
N VAL A 30 -3.74 -5.44 6.81
CA VAL A 30 -2.42 -5.32 6.16
C VAL A 30 -2.55 -5.64 4.66
N GLN A 31 -3.22 -6.74 4.30
CA GLN A 31 -3.45 -7.12 2.92
C GLN A 31 -4.17 -6.01 2.12
N VAL A 32 -5.28 -5.50 2.64
CA VAL A 32 -6.05 -4.42 1.99
C VAL A 32 -5.20 -3.16 1.86
N TRP A 33 -4.43 -2.82 2.89
CA TRP A 33 -3.52 -1.67 2.84
C TRP A 33 -2.50 -1.80 1.71
N PHE A 34 -1.84 -2.96 1.58
CA PHE A 34 -0.88 -3.22 0.48
C PHE A 34 -1.56 -3.19 -0.89
N GLN A 35 -2.77 -3.75 -1.03
CA GLN A 35 -3.55 -3.67 -2.27
C GLN A 35 -3.90 -2.22 -2.64
N ASN A 36 -4.30 -1.41 -1.66
CA ASN A 36 -4.63 0.00 -1.86
C ASN A 36 -3.39 0.82 -2.23
N LYS A 37 -2.26 0.62 -1.52
CA LYS A 37 -0.99 1.31 -1.82
C LYS A 37 -0.52 1.00 -3.25
N ARG A 38 -0.54 -0.28 -3.66
CA ARG A 38 -0.22 -0.69 -5.04
C ARG A 38 -1.19 -0.12 -6.07
N SER A 39 -2.48 -0.07 -5.75
CA SER A 39 -3.49 0.52 -6.64
C SER A 39 -3.26 2.01 -6.87
N ARG A 40 -2.88 2.76 -5.82
CA ARG A 40 -2.47 4.16 -5.93
C ARG A 40 -1.21 4.31 -6.79
N CYS A 41 -0.19 3.46 -6.61
CA CYS A 41 1.02 3.47 -7.44
C CYS A 41 0.72 3.24 -8.92
N ARG A 42 -0.12 2.24 -9.25
CA ARG A 42 -0.54 1.98 -10.64
C ARG A 42 -1.32 3.13 -11.23
N LYS A 43 -2.29 3.68 -10.48
CA LYS A 43 -3.06 4.85 -10.90
C LYS A 43 -2.13 6.04 -11.19
N ARG A 44 -1.16 6.31 -10.32
CA ARG A 44 -0.17 7.39 -10.51
C ARG A 44 0.70 7.19 -11.76
N LEU A 45 1.09 5.95 -12.07
CA LEU A 45 1.83 5.64 -13.30
C LEU A 45 0.96 5.78 -14.55
N LEU A 46 -0.33 5.43 -14.47
CA LEU A 46 -1.28 5.65 -15.56
C LEU A 46 -1.58 7.15 -15.76
N THR A 47 -1.86 7.89 -14.69
CA THR A 47 -2.21 9.31 -14.77
C THR A 47 -1.02 10.18 -15.17
N LYS A 48 0.22 9.83 -14.76
CA LYS A 48 1.43 10.48 -15.29
C LYS A 48 1.58 10.31 -16.81
N ASN A 49 1.13 9.19 -17.36
CA ASN A 49 1.11 8.98 -18.81
C ASN A 49 -0.07 9.68 -19.52
N LEU A 50 -1.10 10.11 -18.78
CA LEU A 50 -2.34 10.69 -19.31
C LEU A 50 -2.54 12.18 -18.96
N GLY A 51 -1.52 12.85 -18.41
CA GLY A 51 -1.51 14.31 -18.30
C GLY A 51 -2.63 14.95 -17.47
N ASN A 52 -3.22 14.24 -16.50
CA ASN A 52 -4.27 14.81 -15.64
C ASN A 52 -3.96 14.58 -14.15
N GLU A 53 -3.66 15.70 -13.50
CA GLU A 53 -3.30 15.88 -12.10
C GLU A 53 -4.56 15.92 -11.24
N SER A 54 -5.11 14.75 -10.91
CA SER A 54 -6.23 14.67 -9.96
C SER A 54 -6.13 13.42 -9.10
N ALA A 55 -5.34 13.49 -8.06
CA ALA A 55 -5.52 12.64 -6.89
C ALA A 55 -5.13 13.48 -5.68
N ILE A 56 -6.14 14.18 -5.17
CA ILE A 56 -6.18 14.78 -3.84
C ILE A 56 -5.67 13.71 -2.85
N GLU A 57 -4.42 13.87 -2.38
CA GLU A 57 -3.92 13.22 -1.17
C GLU A 57 -4.31 14.14 -0.01
N ASN A 58 -5.54 13.95 0.49
CA ASN A 58 -5.80 14.17 1.91
C ASN A 58 -5.19 12.97 2.63
N ASP A 59 -3.94 13.10 3.03
CA ASP A 59 -3.33 12.31 4.09
C ASP A 59 -2.87 13.33 5.17
N GLU A 60 -3.85 13.99 5.79
CA GLU A 60 -3.88 14.46 7.20
C GLU A 60 -5.29 14.95 7.59
#